data_AF-A0A9D5NIU3-F1
#
_entry.id   AF-A0A9D5NIU3-F1
#
_cell.length_a   1.000
_cell.length_b   1.000
_cell.length_c   1.000
_cell.angle_alpha   90.00
_cell.angle_beta   90.00
_cell.angle_gamma   90.00
#
_symmetry.space_group_name_H-M   'P 1'
#
loop_
_entity.id
_entity.type
_entity.pdbx_description
1 polymer ?
#
loop_
_entity_poly.entity_id
_entity_poly.type
_entity_poly.pdbx_seq_one_letter_code
_entity_poly.pdbx_strand_id
1 'polypeptide(L)'
;MKKIFKTLLTVISIIVGIILLDSIQALVFDNNPIIGIQTRNMKKVGILVDTHHCGNGKHDTVIKGFSYSCNFEGGKYTLVDETKNKKDFTCAEALEGFYADEIYTYYWSCMKNEYMIVKYDDGSKELISEALKKGHIDIQILDKFDISYIKYEK
;
A
#
# COMPACT_ATOMS: atom_id res chain seq x y z
N MET A 1 -4.50 -50.89 15.40
CA MET A 1 -4.16 -49.56 15.94
C MET A 1 -2.84 -48.99 15.38
N LYS A 2 -1.68 -49.68 15.49
CA LYS A 2 -0.39 -49.15 14.99
C LYS A 2 -0.33 -48.84 13.49
N LYS A 3 -0.96 -49.64 12.62
CA LYS A 3 -1.02 -49.38 11.17
C LYS A 3 -1.82 -48.11 10.83
N ILE A 4 -3.01 -47.96 11.42
CA ILE A 4 -3.87 -46.79 11.23
C ILE A 4 -3.16 -45.51 11.69
N PHE A 5 -2.48 -45.57 12.85
CA PHE A 5 -1.72 -44.43 13.36
C PHE A 5 -0.55 -44.04 12.44
N LYS A 6 0.19 -45.02 11.90
CA LYS A 6 1.25 -44.76 10.92
C LYS A 6 0.71 -44.10 9.66
N THR A 7 -0.39 -44.60 9.11
CA THR A 7 -1.00 -44.02 7.91
C THR A 7 -1.46 -42.58 8.16
N LEU A 8 -2.07 -42.31 9.32
CA LEU A 8 -2.51 -40.98 9.71
C LEU A 8 -1.33 -40.00 9.84
N LEU A 9 -0.24 -40.43 10.48
CA LEU A 9 0.96 -39.61 10.64
C LEU A 9 1.58 -39.24 9.28
N THR A 10 1.63 -40.20 8.35
CA THR A 10 2.15 -39.95 6.99
C THR A 10 1.31 -38.90 6.26
N VAL A 11 -0.02 -38.99 6.34
CA VAL A 11 -0.92 -38.01 5.68
C VAL A 11 -0.72 -36.61 6.28
N ILE A 12 -0.65 -36.49 7.61
CA ILE A 12 -0.40 -35.20 8.27
C ILE A 12 0.96 -34.63 7.84
N SER A 13 2.00 -35.47 7.77
CA SER A 13 3.34 -35.04 7.38
C SER A 13 3.37 -34.47 5.96
N ILE A 14 2.62 -35.08 5.03
CA ILE A 14 2.49 -34.59 3.65
C ILE A 14 1.79 -33.22 3.62
N ILE A 15 0.68 -33.08 4.35
CA ILE A 15 -0.08 -31.80 4.41
C ILE A 15 0.81 -30.68 4.96
N VAL A 16 1.54 -30.95 6.05
CA VAL A 16 2.48 -29.98 6.64
C VAL A 16 3.58 -29.62 5.65
N GLY A 17 4.13 -30.60 4.93
CA GLY A 17 5.13 -30.36 3.88
C GLY A 17 4.64 -29.43 2.78
N ILE A 18 3.40 -29.60 2.32
CA ILE A 18 2.79 -28.72 1.30
C ILE A 18 2.65 -27.29 1.82
N ILE A 19 2.16 -27.11 3.05
CA ILE A 19 1.99 -25.77 3.66
C ILE A 19 3.35 -25.06 3.80
N LEU A 20 4.39 -25.79 4.22
CA LEU A 20 5.73 -25.25 4.34
C LEU A 20 6.32 -24.87 2.98
N LEU A 21 6.16 -25.72 1.95
CA LEU A 21 6.64 -25.43 0.60
C LEU A 21 5.96 -24.19 0.01
N ASP A 22 4.64 -24.08 0.15
CA ASP A 22 3.87 -22.91 -0.29
C ASP A 22 4.39 -21.64 0.38
N SER A 23 4.57 -21.69 1.70
CA SER A 23 5.04 -20.54 2.48
C SER A 23 6.48 -20.14 2.15
N ILE A 24 7.38 -21.12 1.95
CA ILE A 24 8.79 -20.87 1.60
C ILE A 24 8.88 -20.25 0.20
N GLN A 25 8.14 -20.78 -0.78
CA GLN A 25 8.16 -20.22 -2.14
C GLN A 25 7.62 -18.79 -2.15
N ALA A 26 6.50 -18.55 -1.47
CA ALA A 26 5.94 -17.21 -1.33
C ALA A 26 6.91 -16.22 -0.68
N LEU A 27 7.64 -16.65 0.35
CA LEU A 27 8.61 -15.83 1.07
C LEU A 27 9.89 -15.54 0.26
N VAL A 28 10.41 -16.52 -0.48
CA VAL A 28 11.68 -16.39 -1.23
C VAL A 28 11.51 -15.56 -2.51
N PHE A 29 10.34 -15.66 -3.14
CA PHE A 29 10.06 -15.01 -4.43
C PHE A 29 9.15 -13.80 -4.31
N ASP A 30 8.88 -13.33 -3.08
CA ASP A 30 7.95 -12.23 -2.80
C ASP A 30 6.63 -12.37 -3.57
N ASN A 31 6.11 -13.59 -3.61
CA ASN A 31 4.92 -13.92 -4.36
C ASN A 31 3.79 -14.32 -3.42
N ASN A 32 2.58 -14.28 -3.96
CA ASN A 32 1.39 -14.69 -3.26
C ASN A 32 1.44 -16.18 -2.87
N PRO A 33 1.14 -16.54 -1.61
CA PRO A 33 0.92 -17.93 -1.26
C PRO A 33 -0.21 -18.49 -2.13
N ILE A 34 -0.05 -19.73 -2.61
CA ILE A 34 -1.08 -20.43 -3.38
C ILE A 34 -2.28 -20.64 -2.47
N ILE A 35 -2.04 -21.08 -1.23
CA ILE A 35 -3.08 -21.29 -0.23
C ILE A 35 -3.23 -20.01 0.60
N GLY A 36 -4.13 -19.14 0.16
CA GLY A 36 -4.42 -17.91 0.88
C GLY A 36 -5.70 -17.22 0.41
N ILE A 37 -6.18 -16.30 1.24
CA ILE A 37 -7.40 -15.52 1.01
C ILE A 37 -7.00 -14.09 0.66
N GLN A 38 -7.52 -13.57 -0.45
CA GLN A 38 -7.37 -12.17 -0.80
C GLN A 38 -8.26 -11.30 0.12
N THR A 39 -7.67 -10.31 0.75
CA THR A 39 -8.39 -9.34 1.59
C THR A 39 -8.58 -8.01 0.85
N ARG A 40 -9.48 -7.16 1.35
CA ARG A 40 -9.79 -5.85 0.74
C ARG A 40 -8.59 -4.89 0.70
N ASN A 41 -7.64 -5.03 1.62
CA ASN A 41 -6.50 -4.12 1.77
C ASN A 41 -5.30 -4.51 0.90
N MET A 42 -5.56 -5.02 -0.33
CA MET A 42 -4.51 -5.46 -1.26
C MET A 42 -3.48 -6.39 -0.60
N LYS A 43 -3.94 -7.25 0.31
CA LYS A 43 -3.11 -8.20 1.05
C LYS A 43 -3.66 -9.59 0.83
N LYS A 44 -2.79 -10.55 0.52
CA LYS A 44 -3.13 -11.97 0.50
C LYS A 44 -2.67 -12.62 1.80
N VAL A 45 -3.63 -13.15 2.56
CA VAL A 45 -3.37 -13.78 3.85
C VAL A 45 -3.21 -15.29 3.63
N GLY A 46 -2.01 -15.80 3.90
CA GLY A 46 -1.72 -17.24 3.87
C GLY A 46 -1.80 -17.89 5.25
N ILE A 47 -1.36 -19.13 5.32
CA ILE A 47 -1.32 -19.90 6.57
C ILE A 47 -0.19 -19.39 7.48
N LEU A 48 1.05 -19.34 6.98
CA LEU A 48 2.24 -18.93 7.75
C LEU A 48 2.82 -17.58 7.31
N VAL A 49 2.51 -17.15 6.10
CA VAL A 49 3.02 -15.90 5.52
C VAL A 49 1.87 -15.08 4.94
N ASP A 50 2.06 -13.77 4.91
CA ASP A 50 1.15 -12.83 4.31
C ASP A 50 1.89 -12.04 3.23
N THR A 51 1.26 -11.85 2.08
CA THR A 51 1.80 -11.02 0.98
C THR A 51 1.10 -9.68 0.96
N HIS A 52 1.87 -8.61 1.11
CA HIS A 52 1.42 -7.24 1.00
C HIS A 52 1.67 -6.77 -0.44
N HIS A 53 0.63 -6.35 -1.15
CA HIS A 53 0.80 -5.71 -2.45
C HIS A 53 1.07 -4.23 -2.19
N CYS A 54 2.33 -3.84 -2.28
CA CYS A 54 2.77 -2.46 -2.13
C CYS A 54 2.58 -1.71 -3.47
N GLY A 55 2.75 -0.38 -3.45
CA GLY A 55 2.64 0.44 -4.66
C GLY A 55 3.64 0.04 -5.75
N ASN A 56 3.41 0.48 -6.99
CA ASN A 56 4.25 0.19 -8.18
C ASN A 56 4.36 -1.30 -8.57
N GLY A 57 3.37 -2.13 -8.21
CA GLY A 57 3.38 -3.56 -8.53
C GLY A 57 4.40 -4.37 -7.71
N LYS A 58 4.98 -3.77 -6.66
CA LYS A 58 5.84 -4.47 -5.71
C LYS A 58 4.97 -5.33 -4.79
N HIS A 59 5.44 -6.53 -4.51
CA HIS A 59 4.86 -7.42 -3.52
C HIS A 59 5.95 -7.71 -2.49
N ASP A 60 5.57 -7.74 -1.22
CA ASP A 60 6.48 -8.17 -0.15
C ASP A 60 5.77 -9.26 0.65
N THR A 61 6.40 -10.42 0.76
CA THR A 61 5.86 -11.52 1.56
C THR A 61 6.58 -11.60 2.90
N VAL A 62 5.81 -11.65 3.98
CA VAL A 62 6.34 -11.66 5.35
C VAL A 62 5.75 -12.76 6.20
N ILE A 63 6.49 -13.18 7.22
CA ILE A 63 6.01 -14.17 8.18
C ILE A 63 4.88 -13.55 9.01
N LYS A 64 3.79 -14.29 9.16
CA LYS A 64 2.62 -13.87 9.91
C LYS A 64 2.95 -13.67 11.39
N GLY A 65 2.41 -12.59 11.97
CA GLY A 65 2.64 -12.23 13.37
C GLY A 65 3.79 -11.25 13.59
N PHE A 66 4.58 -10.94 12.57
CA PHE A 66 5.53 -9.84 12.61
C PHE A 66 4.88 -8.55 12.12
N SER A 67 5.19 -7.43 12.79
CA SER A 67 4.78 -6.10 12.31
C SER A 67 5.54 -5.80 11.02
N TYR A 68 4.81 -5.52 9.95
CA TYR A 68 5.39 -5.16 8.66
C TYR A 68 4.75 -3.88 8.12
N SER A 69 5.58 -2.98 7.65
CA SER A 69 5.20 -1.83 6.83
C SER A 69 5.84 -2.01 5.46
N CYS A 70 5.09 -1.77 4.38
CA CYS A 70 5.68 -1.71 3.04
C CYS A 70 6.85 -0.72 3.07
N ASN A 71 8.07 -1.24 2.97
CA ASN A 71 9.23 -0.39 2.73
C ASN A 71 9.13 0.04 1.28
N PHE A 72 8.53 1.20 1.09
CA PHE A 72 8.71 1.98 -0.11
C PHE A 72 10.20 2.36 -0.15
N GLU A 73 11.01 1.46 -0.69
CA GLU A 73 12.15 1.86 -1.52
C GLU A 73 11.58 2.50 -2.80
N GLY A 74 10.75 3.53 -2.63
CA GLY A 74 10.49 4.47 -3.70
C GLY A 74 11.82 5.13 -3.98
N GLY A 75 12.18 5.25 -5.25
CA GLY A 75 13.06 6.35 -5.65
C GLY A 75 12.58 7.62 -4.93
N LYS A 76 13.51 8.47 -4.52
CA LYS A 76 13.14 9.69 -3.81
C LYS A 76 12.06 10.38 -4.63
N TYR A 77 11.00 10.77 -3.95
CA TYR A 77 9.98 11.59 -4.54
C TYR A 77 9.89 12.88 -3.75
N THR A 78 9.47 13.92 -4.45
CA THR A 78 9.19 15.21 -3.83
C THR A 78 7.74 15.56 -4.10
N LEU A 79 7.05 16.02 -3.07
CA LEU A 79 5.76 16.66 -3.21
C LEU A 79 5.97 18.12 -3.59
N VAL A 80 5.26 18.56 -4.62
CA VAL A 80 5.38 19.92 -5.14
C VAL A 80 4.00 20.53 -5.24
N ASP A 81 3.81 21.67 -4.56
CA ASP A 81 2.71 22.59 -4.83
C ASP A 81 3.16 23.52 -5.97
N GLU A 82 2.75 23.22 -7.21
CA GLU A 82 3.13 24.01 -8.38
C GLU A 82 2.43 25.38 -8.42
N THR A 83 1.40 25.61 -7.60
CA THR A 83 0.76 26.93 -7.50
C THR A 83 1.73 28.00 -7.01
N LYS A 84 2.66 27.63 -6.11
CA LYS A 84 3.69 28.54 -5.57
C LYS A 84 4.64 29.08 -6.65
N ASN A 85 4.74 28.39 -7.79
CA ASN A 85 5.63 28.78 -8.90
C ASN A 85 4.90 29.54 -10.02
N LYS A 86 3.57 29.73 -9.92
CA LYS A 86 2.76 30.45 -10.90
C LYS A 86 2.54 31.89 -10.47
N LYS A 87 2.93 32.86 -11.30
CA LYS A 87 2.73 34.30 -11.04
C LYS A 87 1.26 34.71 -11.02
N ASP A 88 0.43 34.07 -11.85
CA ASP A 88 -0.98 34.44 -12.03
C ASP A 88 -1.95 33.41 -11.44
N PHE A 89 -1.47 32.57 -10.50
CA PHE A 89 -2.36 31.63 -9.84
C PHE A 89 -3.31 32.37 -8.87
N THR A 90 -4.60 32.27 -9.15
CA THR A 90 -5.65 32.74 -8.25
C THR A 90 -6.37 31.54 -7.66
N CYS A 91 -6.33 31.45 -6.34
CA CYS A 91 -6.93 30.40 -5.53
C CYS A 91 -8.43 30.70 -5.40
N ALA A 92 -9.27 30.04 -6.20
CA ALA A 92 -10.72 30.22 -6.13
C ALA A 92 -11.23 29.70 -4.78
N GLU A 93 -12.00 30.52 -4.04
CA GLU A 93 -12.49 30.23 -2.68
C GLU A 93 -13.54 29.10 -2.64
N ALA A 94 -13.13 27.87 -2.95
CA ALA A 94 -13.95 26.68 -2.92
C ALA A 94 -13.14 25.49 -2.39
N LEU A 95 -13.65 24.81 -1.36
CA LEU A 95 -13.04 23.58 -0.85
C LEU A 95 -13.04 22.50 -1.93
N GLU A 96 -11.86 22.00 -2.28
CA GLU A 96 -11.71 20.98 -3.31
C GLU A 96 -11.33 19.65 -2.67
N GLY A 97 -12.25 18.67 -2.69
CA GLY A 97 -11.99 17.33 -2.19
C GLY A 97 -11.01 16.57 -3.08
N PHE A 98 -9.97 15.96 -2.50
CA PHE A 98 -8.93 15.27 -3.28
C PHE A 98 -8.71 13.81 -2.88
N TYR A 99 -9.07 13.43 -1.66
CA TYR A 99 -8.88 12.07 -1.15
C TYR A 99 -9.86 11.77 -0.01
N ALA A 100 -10.16 10.49 0.20
CA ALA A 100 -10.96 10.03 1.33
C ALA A 100 -10.49 8.64 1.77
N ASP A 101 -10.33 8.45 3.07
CA ASP A 101 -10.09 7.13 3.69
C ASP A 101 -11.36 6.63 4.39
N GLU A 102 -11.27 5.66 5.30
CA GLU A 102 -12.46 5.14 6.02
C GLU A 102 -13.05 6.13 7.03
N ILE A 103 -12.24 7.07 7.55
CA ILE A 103 -12.55 7.94 8.69
C ILE A 103 -12.77 9.38 8.22
N TYR A 104 -11.95 9.86 7.28
CA TYR A 104 -11.87 11.25 6.90
C TYR A 104 -12.07 11.48 5.39
N THR A 105 -12.54 12.68 5.06
CA THR A 105 -12.47 13.25 3.71
C THR A 105 -11.54 14.46 3.74
N TYR A 106 -10.62 14.52 2.78
CA TYR A 106 -9.53 15.50 2.73
C TYR A 106 -9.73 16.49 1.58
N TYR A 107 -9.44 17.76 1.87
CA TYR A 107 -9.71 18.89 1.01
C TYR A 107 -8.49 19.81 0.91
N TRP A 108 -8.30 20.37 -0.29
CA TRP A 108 -7.50 21.56 -0.46
C TRP A 108 -8.31 22.79 -0.04
N SER A 109 -7.62 23.82 0.43
CA SER A 109 -8.24 25.09 0.83
C SER A 109 -8.85 25.89 -0.33
N CYS A 110 -8.51 25.53 -1.58
CA CYS A 110 -9.04 26.09 -2.81
C CYS A 110 -8.89 25.12 -3.98
N MET A 111 -9.41 25.49 -5.16
CA MET A 111 -9.22 24.76 -6.41
C MET A 111 -7.73 24.78 -6.84
N LYS A 112 -7.01 23.71 -6.53
CA LYS A 112 -5.59 23.55 -6.87
C LYS A 112 -5.12 22.12 -7.10
N ASN A 113 -5.99 21.11 -7.06
CA ASN A 113 -5.61 19.69 -7.14
C ASN A 113 -4.76 19.37 -8.37
N GLU A 114 -5.06 19.98 -9.52
CA GLU A 114 -4.30 19.82 -10.76
C GLU A 114 -2.83 20.29 -10.67
N TYR A 115 -2.48 21.06 -9.64
CA TYR A 115 -1.12 21.57 -9.38
C TYR A 115 -0.42 20.88 -8.21
N MET A 116 -1.07 19.92 -7.56
CA MET A 116 -0.53 19.18 -6.42
C MET A 116 0.12 17.90 -6.94
N ILE A 117 1.44 17.92 -7.10
CA ILE A 117 2.18 16.92 -7.88
C ILE A 117 3.14 16.10 -7.01
N VAL A 118 3.19 14.80 -7.27
CA VAL A 118 4.30 13.91 -6.88
C VAL A 118 5.30 13.86 -8.04
N LYS A 119 6.56 14.22 -7.79
CA LYS A 119 7.66 14.04 -8.76
C LYS A 119 8.54 12.91 -8.28
N TYR A 120 8.71 11.89 -9.10
CA TYR A 120 9.58 10.76 -8.82
C TYR A 120 10.98 10.97 -9.43
N ASP A 121 12.00 10.33 -8.86
CA ASP A 121 13.37 10.38 -9.36
C ASP A 121 13.53 9.92 -10.83
N ASP A 122 12.65 9.04 -11.32
CA ASP A 122 12.63 8.59 -12.72
C ASP A 122 12.08 9.66 -13.70
N GLY A 123 11.70 10.83 -13.18
CA GLY A 123 11.14 11.95 -13.92
C GLY A 123 9.62 11.84 -14.17
N SER A 124 9.00 10.72 -13.81
CA SER A 124 7.56 10.56 -13.89
C SER A 124 6.85 11.46 -12.87
N LYS A 125 5.60 11.82 -13.18
CA LYS A 125 4.78 12.71 -12.37
C LYS A 125 3.35 12.21 -12.31
N GLU A 126 2.72 12.39 -11.16
CA GLU A 126 1.27 12.20 -11.03
C GLU A 126 0.68 13.15 -9.97
N LEU A 127 -0.65 13.26 -9.93
CA LEU A 127 -1.35 14.05 -8.93
C LEU A 127 -1.25 13.39 -7.56
N ILE A 128 -1.12 14.18 -6.49
CA ILE A 128 -1.19 13.69 -5.11
C ILE A 128 -2.48 12.89 -4.87
N SER A 129 -3.61 13.35 -5.40
CA SER A 129 -4.89 12.64 -5.31
C SER A 129 -4.86 11.24 -5.91
N GLU A 130 -4.19 11.08 -7.05
CA GLU A 130 -4.09 9.79 -7.75
C GLU A 130 -3.08 8.88 -7.07
N ALA A 131 -1.95 9.42 -6.63
CA ALA A 131 -0.96 8.68 -5.87
C ALA A 131 -1.55 8.13 -4.56
N LEU A 132 -2.38 8.91 -3.85
CA LEU A 132 -3.07 8.46 -2.64
C LEU A 132 -4.11 7.37 -2.94
N LYS A 133 -4.92 7.53 -4.00
CA LYS A 133 -5.92 6.52 -4.41
C LYS A 133 -5.28 5.19 -4.81
N LYS A 134 -4.12 5.24 -5.47
CA LYS A 134 -3.34 4.06 -5.88
C LYS A 134 -2.49 3.47 -4.73
N GLY A 135 -2.42 4.16 -3.59
CA GLY A 135 -1.56 3.77 -2.47
C GLY A 135 -0.06 3.91 -2.77
N HIS A 136 0.32 4.78 -3.70
CA HIS A 136 1.72 5.10 -3.99
C HIS A 136 2.35 5.99 -2.90
N ILE A 137 1.53 6.77 -2.21
CA ILE A 137 1.90 7.58 -1.05
C ILE A 137 0.82 7.46 0.04
N ASP A 138 1.20 7.72 1.30
CA ASP A 138 0.29 7.79 2.46
C ASP A 138 -0.06 9.25 2.78
N ILE A 139 -1.28 9.53 3.25
CA ILE A 139 -1.71 10.89 3.60
C ILE A 139 -0.79 11.60 4.60
N GLN A 140 -0.16 10.86 5.53
CA GLN A 140 0.78 11.38 6.52
C GLN A 140 2.06 11.95 5.90
N ILE A 141 2.37 11.61 4.65
CA ILE A 141 3.54 12.17 3.96
C ILE A 141 3.35 13.66 3.68
N LEU A 142 2.12 14.14 3.52
CA LEU A 142 1.83 15.56 3.26
C LEU A 142 2.33 16.43 4.41
N ASP A 143 2.16 15.98 5.66
CA ASP A 143 2.63 16.69 6.85
C ASP A 143 4.16 16.82 6.88
N LYS A 144 4.87 15.75 6.46
CA LYS A 144 6.34 15.75 6.39
C LYS A 144 6.90 16.71 5.35
N PHE A 145 6.13 17.00 4.29
CA PHE A 145 6.49 17.90 3.21
C PHE A 145 5.86 19.30 3.33
N ASP A 146 5.25 19.61 4.48
CA ASP A 146 4.59 20.90 4.75
C ASP A 146 3.52 21.25 3.69
N ILE A 147 2.78 20.24 3.26
CA ILE A 147 1.63 20.38 2.35
C ILE A 147 0.36 20.48 3.19
N SER A 148 -0.20 21.68 3.29
CA SER A 148 -1.42 21.92 4.06
C SER A 148 -2.67 21.34 3.39
N TYR A 149 -3.52 20.71 4.20
CA TYR A 149 -4.84 20.21 3.82
C TYR A 149 -5.83 20.39 4.98
N ILE A 150 -7.12 20.30 4.66
CA ILE A 150 -8.23 20.29 5.60
C ILE A 150 -8.82 18.88 5.62
N LYS A 151 -9.27 18.39 6.78
CA LYS A 151 -9.95 17.10 6.89
C LYS A 151 -11.24 17.23 7.69
N TYR A 152 -12.26 16.47 7.28
CA TYR A 152 -13.52 16.30 8.00
C TYR A 152 -13.77 14.83 8.26
N GLU A 153 -14.20 14.51 9.48
CA GLU A 153 -14.66 13.16 9.84
C GLU A 153 -15.97 12.86 9.10
N LYS A 154 -16.14 11.59 8.69
CA LYS A 154 -17.33 11.12 7.96
C LYS A 154 -18.51 10.82 8.87
#